data_AF-A0A354DG90-F1
#
_entry.id   AF-A0A354DG90-F1
#
_cell.length_a   1.000
_cell.length_b   1.000
_cell.length_c   1.000
_cell.angle_alpha   90.00
_cell.angle_beta   90.00
_cell.angle_gamma   90.00
#
_symmetry.space_group_name_H-M   'P 1'
#
loop_
_entity.id
_entity.type
_entity.pdbx_description
1 polymer ?
#
loop_
_entity_poly.entity_id
_entity_poly.type
_entity_poly.pdbx_seq_one_letter_code
_entity_poly.pdbx_strand_id
1 'polypeptide(L)' 'MLAKPARLSRAVKANMVLPPDTQHHHTLFGGRLMQLIDEVAVLSATRHA' A
#
# COMPACT_ATOMS: atom_id res chain seq x y z
N MET A 1 8.60 25.00 6.03
CA MET A 1 7.41 24.25 6.47
C MET A 1 7.67 23.77 7.89
N LEU A 2 6.66 23.79 8.76
CA LEU A 2 6.78 23.20 10.10
C LEU A 2 6.86 21.67 9.97
N ALA A 3 7.65 21.03 10.83
CA ALA A 3 7.72 19.58 10.87
C ALA A 3 6.33 19.00 11.21
N LYS A 4 5.85 18.04 10.40
CA LYS A 4 4.57 17.36 10.64
C LYS A 4 4.84 16.06 11.39
N PRO A 5 4.13 15.77 12.50
CA PRO A 5 4.22 14.47 13.14
C PRO A 5 3.84 13.33 12.19
N ALA A 6 4.63 12.26 12.12
CA ALA A 6 4.42 11.12 11.21
C ALA A 6 3.02 10.49 11.29
N ARG A 7 2.37 10.53 12.46
CA ARG A 7 1.00 10.01 12.64
C ARG A 7 -0.03 10.70 11.75
N LEU A 8 0.19 11.96 11.36
CA LEU A 8 -0.77 12.74 10.56
C LEU A 8 -0.83 12.28 9.10
N SER A 9 0.19 11.58 8.62
CA SER A 9 0.25 11.02 7.28
C SER A 9 0.02 9.50 7.23
N ARG A 10 -0.32 8.86 8.36
CA ARG A 10 -0.57 7.41 8.39
C ARG A 10 -1.69 7.03 7.40
N ALA A 11 -1.39 6.12 6.49
CA ALA A 11 -2.36 5.55 5.55
C ALA A 11 -2.48 4.04 5.79
N VAL A 12 -3.70 3.52 5.72
CA VAL A 12 -3.99 2.09 5.86
C VAL A 12 -4.91 1.70 4.71
N LYS A 13 -4.56 0.60 4.04
CA LYS A 13 -5.35 0.01 2.98
C LYS A 13 -5.51 -1.48 3.28
N ALA A 14 -6.74 -1.98 3.18
CA ALA A 14 -7.06 -3.39 3.33
C ALA A 14 -7.66 -3.90 2.03
N ASN A 15 -7.10 -4.99 1.50
CA ASN A 15 -7.52 -5.60 0.25
C ASN A 15 -7.70 -7.10 0.47
N MET A 16 -8.72 -7.67 -0.16
CA MET A 16 -8.86 -9.12 -0.26
C MET A 16 -7.91 -9.63 -1.34
N VAL A 17 -7.25 -10.76 -1.09
CA VAL A 17 -6.51 -11.49 -2.11
C VAL A 17 -7.52 -12.36 -2.87
N LEU A 18 -7.74 -12.05 -4.14
CA LEU A 18 -8.68 -12.77 -5.01
C LEU A 18 -7.92 -13.74 -5.93
N PRO A 19 -8.59 -14.72 -6.56
CA PRO A 19 -7.93 -15.68 -7.44
C PRO A 19 -7.01 -15.05 -8.52
N PRO A 20 -7.39 -13.93 -9.19
CA PRO A 20 -6.50 -13.26 -10.15
C PRO A 20 -5.25 -12.63 -9.56
N ASP A 21 -5.20 -12.39 -8.24
CA ASP A 21 -4.04 -11.83 -7.56
C ASP A 21 -3.00 -12.93 -7.23
N THR A 22 -3.34 -14.20 -7.39
CA THR A 22 -2.49 -15.33 -7.01
C THR A 22 -1.77 -15.95 -8.21
N GLN A 23 -0.62 -16.57 -7.95
CA GLN A 23 0.08 -17.39 -8.95
C GLN A 23 -0.31 -18.86 -8.86
N HIS A 24 0.27 -19.70 -9.72
CA HIS A 24 -0.08 -21.12 -9.89
C HIS A 24 0.09 -22.01 -8.63
N HIS A 25 0.85 -21.59 -7.63
CA HIS A 25 0.96 -22.20 -6.31
C HIS A 25 0.00 -21.59 -5.27
N HIS A 26 -1.03 -20.86 -5.68
CA HIS A 26 -2.07 -20.29 -4.80
C HIS A 26 -1.56 -19.33 -3.71
N THR A 27 -0.47 -18.62 -3.98
CA THR A 27 0.01 -17.52 -3.13
C THR A 27 -0.04 -16.20 -3.89
N LEU A 28 -0.14 -15.08 -3.16
CA LEU A 28 -0.18 -13.74 -3.73
C LEU A 28 1.02 -13.47 -4.65
N PHE A 29 0.77 -12.95 -5.84
CA PHE A 29 1.82 -12.53 -6.77
C PHE A 29 2.62 -11.37 -6.16
N GLY A 30 3.95 -11.49 -6.13
CA GLY A 30 4.82 -10.47 -5.53
C GLY A 30 4.66 -9.08 -6.18
N GLY A 31 4.49 -9.01 -7.50
CA GLY A 31 4.22 -7.75 -8.20
C GLY A 31 2.90 -7.09 -7.77
N ARG A 32 1.88 -7.89 -7.45
CA ARG A 32 0.59 -7.39 -6.96
C ARG A 32 0.74 -6.80 -5.56
N LEU A 33 1.51 -7.45 -4.69
CA LEU A 33 1.84 -6.91 -3.37
C LEU A 33 2.57 -5.57 -3.48
N MET A 34 3.57 -5.47 -4.36
CA MET A 34 4.34 -4.23 -4.55
C MET A 34 3.47 -3.08 -5.07
N GLN A 35 2.53 -3.35 -5.97
CA GLN A 35 1.55 -2.35 -6.42
C GLN A 35 0.69 -1.83 -5.26
N LEU A 36 0.19 -2.72 -4.41
CA LEU A 36 -0.62 -2.33 -3.23
C LEU A 36 0.18 -1.50 -2.23
N ILE A 37 1.48 -1.79 -2.07
CA ILE A 37 2.41 -1.01 -1.24
C ILE A 37 2.57 0.41 -1.82
N ASP A 38 2.81 0.53 -3.12
CA ASP A 38 2.97 1.83 -3.77
C ASP A 38 1.71 2.70 -3.63
N GLU A 39 0.53 2.11 -3.84
CA GLU A 39 -0.76 2.81 -3.72
C GLU A 39 -0.97 3.43 -2.33
N VAL A 40 -0.63 2.72 -1.24
CA VAL A 40 -0.76 3.27 0.12
C VAL A 40 0.39 4.22 0.48
N ALA A 41 1.59 3.99 -0.07
CA ALA A 41 2.76 4.85 0.13
C ALA A 41 2.54 6.24 -0.47
N VAL A 42 1.99 6.33 -1.69
CA VAL A 42 1.64 7.60 -2.34
C VAL A 42 0.66 8.40 -1.48
N LEU A 43 -0.40 7.77 -0.95
CA LEU A 43 -1.35 8.44 -0.05
C LEU A 43 -0.68 8.99 1.21
N SER A 44 0.25 8.24 1.79
CA SER A 44 1.03 8.70 2.96
C SER A 44 1.93 9.88 2.59
N ALA A 45 2.66 9.80 1.48
CA ALA A 45 3.57 10.84 1.02
C ALA A 45 2.83 12.15 0.68
N THR A 46 1.71 12.06 -0.05
CA THR A 46 0.89 13.23 -0.41
C THR A 46 0.30 13.94 0.81
N ARG A 47 -0.05 13.20 1.87
CA ARG A 47 -0.53 13.82 3.13
C ARG A 47 0.60 14.48 3.93
N HIS A 48 1.84 14.02 3.76
CA HIS A 48 2.99 14.53 4.52
C HIS A 48 3.64 15.75 3.86
N ALA A 49 3.66 15.83 2.53
CA ALA A 49 4.10 17.00 1.77
C ALA A 49 3.33 18.26 2.19
#